data_AF-A0A9X9F306-F1
#
_entry.id   AF-A0A9X9F306-F1
#
_cell.length_a   1.000
_cell.length_b   1.000
_cell.length_c   1.000
_cell.angle_alpha   90.00
_cell.angle_beta   90.00
_cell.angle_gamma   90.00
#
_symmetry.space_group_name_H-M   'P 1'
#
loop_
_entity.id
_entity.type
_entity.pdbx_description
1 polymer ?
#
loop_
_entity_poly.entity_id
_entity_poly.type
_entity_poly.pdbx_seq_one_letter_code
_entity_poly.pdbx_strand_id
1 'polypeptide(L)'
;KGFGESEYWFALIKVVTIIIFLIVGFMMIFGIMGGETVGFKNFTVADAPFNGGIMAIIGVFMAAGFSFQGTELLGVAAGETSDPERNIPKAIRSIFWRILLFYILAILVIGLLIPYTTESLAASDVTVS
;
A
#
# COMPACT_ATOMS: atom_id res chain seq x y z
N LYS A 1 -27.64 13.15 10.57
CA LYS A 1 -27.68 13.10 9.08
C LYS A 1 -26.38 13.58 8.45
N GLY A 2 -25.79 14.71 8.88
CA GLY A 2 -24.52 15.20 8.29
C GLY A 2 -23.24 14.39 8.55
N PHE A 3 -23.13 13.65 9.66
CA PHE A 3 -21.87 12.93 9.97
C PHE A 3 -21.59 11.75 9.02
N GLY A 4 -22.60 10.91 8.75
CA GLY A 4 -22.44 9.76 7.85
C GLY A 4 -22.27 10.14 6.38
N GLU A 5 -22.89 11.25 5.93
CA GLU A 5 -22.66 11.78 4.58
C GLU A 5 -21.23 12.31 4.45
N SER A 6 -20.75 13.13 5.40
CA SER A 6 -19.37 13.63 5.39
C SER A 6 -18.34 12.50 5.43
N GLU A 7 -18.56 11.47 6.25
CA GLU A 7 -17.69 10.29 6.31
C GLU A 7 -17.61 9.56 4.96
N TYR A 8 -18.74 9.41 4.27
CA TYR A 8 -18.78 8.83 2.92
C TYR A 8 -18.00 9.69 1.91
N TRP A 9 -18.17 11.01 1.93
CA TRP A 9 -17.46 11.92 1.03
C TRP A 9 -15.94 11.88 1.25
N PHE A 10 -15.48 11.88 2.50
CA PHE A 10 -14.04 11.75 2.80
C PHE A 10 -13.49 10.38 2.40
N ALA A 11 -14.25 9.30 2.63
CA ALA A 11 -13.86 7.96 2.19
C ALA A 11 -13.79 7.84 0.66
N LEU A 12 -14.68 8.52 -0.07
CA LEU A 12 -14.71 8.54 -1.53
C LEU A 12 -13.45 9.20 -2.12
N ILE A 13 -13.03 10.35 -1.56
CA ILE A 13 -11.83 11.06 -2.02
C ILE A 13 -10.61 10.12 -2.00
N LYS A 14 -10.42 9.39 -0.89
CA LYS A 14 -9.33 8.41 -0.77
C LYS A 14 -9.36 7.39 -1.91
N VAL A 15 -10.53 6.82 -2.21
CA VAL A 15 -10.67 5.79 -3.24
C VAL A 15 -10.42 6.36 -4.64
N VAL A 16 -11.00 7.52 -4.95
CA VAL A 16 -10.84 8.18 -6.25
C VAL A 16 -9.38 8.53 -6.52
N THR A 17 -8.68 9.09 -5.54
CA THR A 17 -7.25 9.42 -5.66
C THR A 17 -6.40 8.20 -5.99
N ILE A 18 -6.67 7.05 -5.35
CA ILE A 18 -5.91 5.82 -5.62
C ILE A 18 -6.22 5.28 -7.02
N ILE A 19 -7.48 5.33 -7.45
CA ILE A 19 -7.85 4.90 -8.81
C ILE A 19 -7.13 5.75 -9.86
N ILE A 20 -7.13 7.08 -9.71
CA ILE A 20 -6.43 7.98 -10.62
C ILE A 20 -4.93 7.67 -10.62
N PHE A 21 -4.33 7.51 -9.44
CA PHE A 21 -2.91 7.16 -9.29
C PHE A 21 -2.56 5.86 -10.02
N LEU A 22 -3.36 4.81 -9.84
CA LEU A 22 -3.14 3.52 -10.50
C LEU A 22 -3.26 3.65 -12.02
N ILE A 23 -4.30 4.33 -12.53
CA ILE A 23 -4.49 4.52 -13.98
C ILE A 23 -3.28 5.24 -14.59
N VAL A 24 -2.90 6.38 -14.03
CA VAL A 24 -1.76 7.16 -14.51
C VAL A 24 -0.46 6.36 -14.40
N GLY A 25 -0.26 5.65 -13.28
CA GLY A 25 0.88 4.77 -13.08
C GLY A 25 0.98 3.65 -14.12
N PHE A 26 -0.13 2.96 -14.41
CA PHE A 26 -0.17 1.95 -15.47
C PHE A 26 0.13 2.55 -16.85
N MET A 27 -0.46 3.71 -17.18
CA MET A 27 -0.16 4.41 -18.44
C MET A 27 1.33 4.74 -18.58
N MET A 28 1.99 5.13 -17.49
CA MET A 28 3.44 5.36 -17.47
C MET A 28 4.24 4.07 -17.59
N ILE A 29 3.86 2.98 -16.91
CA ILE A 29 4.56 1.68 -16.99
C ILE A 29 4.58 1.15 -18.42
N PHE A 30 3.46 1.30 -19.15
CA PHE A 30 3.33 0.90 -20.55
C PHE A 30 3.88 1.93 -21.55
N GLY A 31 4.53 3.00 -21.09
CA GLY A 31 5.17 4.00 -21.95
C GLY A 31 4.21 4.92 -22.71
N ILE A 32 2.90 4.89 -22.40
CA ILE A 32 1.86 5.68 -23.08
C ILE A 32 2.07 7.19 -22.82
N MET A 33 2.64 7.54 -21.67
CA MET A 33 2.89 8.93 -21.25
C MET A 33 4.36 9.41 -21.39
N GLY A 34 5.25 8.62 -22.00
CA GLY A 34 6.68 8.96 -22.06
C GLY A 34 7.51 8.28 -23.15
N GLY A 35 6.93 7.41 -23.97
CA GLY A 35 7.60 6.77 -25.11
C GLY A 35 8.47 5.55 -24.77
N GLU A 36 8.94 5.41 -23.53
CA GLU A 36 9.68 4.22 -23.06
C GLU A 36 8.85 3.36 -22.10
N THR A 37 8.78 2.06 -22.39
CA THR A 37 8.16 1.08 -21.50
C THR A 37 9.10 0.78 -20.34
N VAL A 38 8.69 1.12 -19.12
CA VAL A 38 9.50 0.80 -17.92
C VAL A 38 9.44 -0.70 -17.62
N GLY A 39 8.26 -1.31 -17.73
CA GLY A 39 8.05 -2.73 -17.45
C GLY A 39 8.58 -3.13 -16.07
N PHE A 40 9.34 -4.23 -16.00
CA PHE A 40 9.99 -4.73 -14.79
C PHE A 40 11.46 -4.33 -14.66
N LYS A 41 11.96 -3.42 -15.50
CA LYS A 41 13.39 -3.08 -15.57
C LYS A 41 13.95 -2.70 -14.20
N ASN A 42 13.23 -1.88 -13.44
CA ASN A 42 13.63 -1.39 -12.12
C ASN A 42 13.79 -2.49 -11.06
N PHE A 43 13.13 -3.65 -11.21
CA PHE A 43 13.28 -4.80 -10.31
C PHE A 43 14.51 -5.66 -10.59
N THR A 44 15.23 -5.39 -11.68
CA THR A 44 16.43 -6.13 -12.11
C THR A 44 17.69 -5.26 -12.12
N VAL A 45 17.57 -4.00 -11.73
CA VAL A 45 18.71 -3.06 -11.68
C VAL A 45 19.53 -3.35 -10.43
N ALA A 46 20.86 -3.43 -10.59
CA ALA A 46 21.82 -3.59 -9.49
C ALA A 46 21.46 -4.74 -8.54
N ASP A 47 21.32 -4.48 -7.24
CA ASP A 47 21.02 -5.50 -6.22
C ASP A 47 19.51 -5.72 -6.01
N ALA A 48 18.66 -5.17 -6.88
CA ALA A 48 17.24 -5.42 -6.84
C ALA A 48 16.94 -6.91 -7.09
N PRO A 49 15.89 -7.47 -6.46
CA PRO A 49 14.90 -6.80 -5.61
C PRO A 49 15.26 -6.76 -4.11
N PHE A 50 16.36 -7.40 -3.69
CA PHE A 50 16.75 -7.54 -2.28
C PHE A 50 18.01 -6.73 -1.96
N ASN A 51 17.85 -5.40 -1.87
CA ASN A 51 18.94 -4.51 -1.49
C ASN A 51 19.04 -4.35 0.05
N GLY A 52 20.26 -4.23 0.58
CA GLY A 52 20.50 -4.02 2.01
C GLY A 52 20.52 -5.28 2.90
N GLY A 53 20.39 -6.47 2.30
CA GLY A 53 20.50 -7.76 3.00
C GLY A 53 19.38 -8.04 4.01
N ILE A 54 19.59 -9.05 4.87
CA ILE A 54 18.57 -9.55 5.81
C ILE A 54 18.11 -8.46 6.79
N MET A 55 19.01 -7.58 7.24
CA MET A 55 18.65 -6.51 8.17
C MET A 55 17.72 -5.47 7.55
N ALA A 56 17.90 -5.14 6.27
CA ALA A 56 16.98 -4.26 5.55
C ALA A 56 15.59 -4.92 5.41
N ILE A 57 15.55 -6.22 5.11
CA ILE A 57 14.30 -6.98 5.04
C ILE A 57 13.55 -6.93 6.39
N ILE A 58 14.26 -7.19 7.50
CA ILE A 58 13.68 -7.08 8.85
C ILE A 58 13.18 -5.66 9.12
N GLY A 59 13.93 -4.63 8.75
CA GLY A 59 13.53 -3.23 8.89
C GLY A 59 12.23 -2.90 8.15
N VAL A 60 12.07 -3.38 6.92
CA VAL A 60 10.83 -3.23 6.15
C VAL A 60 9.67 -3.96 6.81
N PHE A 61 9.88 -5.18 7.33
CA PHE A 61 8.85 -5.89 8.08
C PHE A 61 8.45 -5.17 9.36
N MET A 62 9.41 -4.56 10.08
CA MET A 62 9.11 -3.74 11.24
C MET A 62 8.28 -2.51 10.87
N ALA A 63 8.70 -1.75 9.85
CA ALA A 63 7.96 -0.58 9.37
C ALA A 63 6.53 -0.95 8.91
N ALA A 64 6.38 -2.07 8.20
CA ALA A 64 5.08 -2.60 7.82
C ALA A 64 4.25 -3.00 9.05
N GLY A 65 4.85 -3.68 10.03
CA GLY A 65 4.19 -4.08 11.27
C GLY A 65 3.64 -2.88 12.06
N PHE A 66 4.45 -1.83 12.23
CA PHE A 66 4.01 -0.58 12.85
C PHE A 66 2.91 0.13 12.05
N SER A 67 2.97 0.08 10.72
CA SER A 67 1.95 0.70 9.85
C SER A 67 0.57 0.05 9.97
N PHE A 68 0.48 -1.20 10.44
CA PHE A 68 -0.77 -1.94 10.64
C PHE A 68 -1.15 -2.14 12.12
N GLN A 69 -0.55 -1.36 13.02
CA GLN A 69 -0.98 -1.29 14.42
C GLN A 69 -2.45 -0.84 14.49
N GLY A 70 -3.25 -1.45 15.38
CA GLY A 70 -4.70 -1.23 15.44
C GLY A 70 -5.57 -2.32 14.81
N THR A 71 -4.97 -3.32 14.16
CA THR A 71 -5.66 -4.59 13.82
C THR A 71 -6.14 -5.34 15.07
N GLU A 72 -5.57 -5.04 16.24
CA GLU A 72 -6.00 -5.51 17.56
C GLU A 72 -7.45 -5.14 17.89
N LEU A 73 -7.95 -4.01 17.35
CA LEU A 73 -9.34 -3.59 17.52
C LEU A 73 -10.34 -4.58 16.90
N LEU A 74 -9.93 -5.32 15.86
CA LEU A 74 -10.75 -6.39 15.28
C LEU A 74 -10.93 -7.55 16.26
N GLY A 75 -9.91 -7.83 17.08
CA GLY A 75 -9.97 -8.86 18.12
C GLY A 75 -10.90 -8.46 19.27
N VAL A 76 -10.88 -7.18 19.67
CA VAL A 76 -11.81 -6.66 20.68
C VAL A 76 -13.25 -6.66 20.14
N ALA A 77 -13.46 -6.16 18.91
CA ALA A 77 -14.75 -6.17 18.25
C ALA A 77 -15.29 -7.60 18.02
N ALA A 78 -14.40 -8.60 17.85
CA ALA A 78 -14.79 -10.01 17.83
C ALA A 78 -15.40 -10.49 19.15
N GLY A 79 -14.89 -10.02 20.28
CA GLY A 79 -15.46 -10.32 21.60
C GLY A 79 -16.83 -9.69 21.83
N GLU A 80 -17.13 -8.57 21.18
CA GLU A 80 -18.39 -7.83 21.31
C GLU A 80 -19.42 -8.13 20.21
N THR A 81 -19.03 -8.90 19.18
CA THR A 81 -19.89 -9.19 18.02
C THR A 81 -20.83 -10.37 18.29
N SER A 82 -22.11 -10.21 17.97
CA SER A 82 -23.06 -11.32 17.90
C SER A 82 -22.69 -12.22 16.71
N ASP A 83 -22.39 -13.50 16.95
CA ASP A 83 -21.92 -14.48 15.95
C ASP A 83 -20.53 -14.15 15.34
N PRO A 84 -19.46 -14.27 16.15
CA PRO A 84 -18.09 -13.98 15.71
C PRO A 84 -17.58 -14.96 14.65
N GLU A 85 -18.01 -16.23 14.68
CA GLU A 85 -17.61 -17.26 13.71
C GLU A 85 -17.96 -16.87 12.28
N ARG A 86 -19.07 -16.16 12.07
CA ARG A 86 -19.48 -15.72 10.74
C ARG A 86 -19.03 -14.30 10.40
N ASN A 87 -19.10 -13.38 11.35
CA ASN A 87 -18.91 -11.94 11.08
C ASN A 87 -17.42 -11.55 11.00
N ILE A 88 -16.56 -12.19 11.79
CA ILE A 88 -15.12 -11.86 11.80
C ILE A 88 -14.40 -12.27 10.52
N PRO A 89 -14.59 -13.49 9.99
CA PRO A 89 -13.97 -13.84 8.71
C PRO A 89 -14.40 -12.94 7.55
N LYS A 90 -15.66 -12.47 7.56
CA LYS A 90 -16.16 -11.52 6.55
C LYS A 90 -15.50 -10.15 6.65
N ALA A 91 -15.40 -9.61 7.86
CA ALA A 91 -14.74 -8.33 8.11
C ALA A 91 -13.25 -8.39 7.71
N ILE A 92 -12.54 -9.45 8.12
CA ILE A 92 -11.13 -9.67 7.76
C ILE A 92 -10.96 -9.70 6.24
N ARG A 93 -11.78 -10.46 5.51
CA ARG A 93 -11.70 -10.54 4.04
C ARG A 93 -11.93 -9.18 3.38
N SER A 94 -12.90 -8.40 3.87
CA SER A 94 -13.17 -7.05 3.36
C SER A 94 -11.96 -6.12 3.52
N ILE A 95 -11.32 -6.16 4.69
CA ILE A 95 -10.12 -5.38 4.99
C ILE A 95 -8.93 -5.85 4.16
N PHE A 96 -8.74 -7.17 4.04
CA PHE A 96 -7.66 -7.77 3.27
C PHE A 96 -7.67 -7.30 1.81
N TRP A 97 -8.83 -7.38 1.15
CA TRP A 97 -8.97 -6.90 -0.23
C TRP A 97 -8.69 -5.41 -0.37
N ARG A 98 -9.08 -4.61 0.63
CA ARG A 98 -8.82 -3.17 0.66
C ARG A 98 -7.32 -2.86 0.76
N ILE A 99 -6.60 -3.55 1.65
CA ILE A 99 -5.15 -3.39 1.81
C ILE A 99 -4.42 -3.84 0.53
N LEU A 100 -4.80 -5.00 -0.01
CA LEU A 100 -4.20 -5.54 -1.23
C LEU A 100 -4.35 -4.57 -2.41
N LEU A 101 -5.58 -4.08 -2.66
CA LEU A 101 -5.88 -3.24 -3.81
C LEU A 101 -5.28 -1.84 -3.69
N PHE A 102 -5.24 -1.26 -2.49
CA PHE A 102 -4.78 0.12 -2.33
C PHE A 102 -3.30 0.24 -2.00
N TYR A 103 -2.78 -0.58 -1.09
CA TYR A 103 -1.39 -0.44 -0.63
C TYR A 103 -0.44 -1.23 -1.52
N ILE A 104 -0.69 -2.53 -1.72
CA ILE A 104 0.26 -3.39 -2.42
C ILE A 104 0.36 -3.01 -3.89
N LEU A 105 -0.77 -2.74 -4.56
CA LEU A 105 -0.73 -2.25 -5.95
C LEU A 105 -0.05 -0.89 -6.08
N ALA A 106 -0.27 0.04 -5.14
CA ALA A 106 0.39 1.34 -5.19
C ALA A 106 1.92 1.21 -5.02
N ILE A 107 2.37 0.43 -4.03
CA ILE A 107 3.80 0.16 -3.82
C ILE A 107 4.41 -0.52 -5.05
N LEU A 108 3.69 -1.47 -5.67
CA LEU A 108 4.13 -2.13 -6.89
C LEU A 108 4.29 -1.13 -8.04
N VAL A 109 3.30 -0.26 -8.27
CA VAL A 109 3.37 0.77 -9.32
C VAL A 109 4.54 1.73 -9.07
N ILE A 110 4.74 2.19 -7.82
CA ILE A 110 5.87 3.05 -7.47
C ILE A 110 7.20 2.34 -7.72
N GLY A 111 7.35 1.10 -7.26
CA GLY A 111 8.58 0.33 -7.44
C GLY A 111 8.87 -0.02 -8.90
N LEU A 112 7.83 -0.16 -9.73
CA LEU A 112 8.00 -0.35 -11.16
C LEU A 112 8.44 0.94 -11.85
N LEU A 113 7.97 2.11 -11.40
CA LEU A 113 8.27 3.40 -12.06
C LEU A 113 9.57 4.04 -11.59
N ILE A 114 9.87 3.98 -10.29
CA ILE A 114 10.99 4.69 -9.68
C ILE A 114 12.06 3.67 -9.26
N PRO A 115 13.27 3.73 -9.84
CA PRO A 115 14.36 2.86 -9.42
C PRO A 115 14.78 3.18 -7.99
N TYR A 116 15.05 2.15 -7.19
CA TYR A 116 15.44 2.30 -5.79
C TYR A 116 16.75 3.08 -5.61
N THR A 117 17.57 3.18 -6.65
CA THR A 117 18.84 3.93 -6.68
C THR A 117 18.67 5.45 -6.82
N THR A 118 17.44 5.96 -6.88
CA THR A 118 17.17 7.40 -7.03
C THR A 118 17.54 8.13 -5.74
N GLU A 119 18.48 9.08 -5.76
CA GLU A 119 18.92 9.81 -4.56
C GLU A 119 17.78 10.58 -3.86
N SER A 120 16.74 10.98 -4.59
CA SER A 120 15.53 11.58 -3.99
C SER A 120 14.78 10.64 -3.04
N LEU A 121 14.96 9.32 -3.15
CA LEU A 121 14.42 8.35 -2.19
C LEU A 121 15.32 8.20 -0.95
N ALA A 122 16.59 8.59 -1.04
CA ALA A 122 17.56 8.56 0.05
C ALA A 122 17.50 9.82 0.93
N ALA A 123 16.84 10.88 0.47
CA ALA A 123 16.62 12.11 1.22
C ALA A 123 15.57 11.90 2.34
N SER A 124 16.05 11.40 3.48
CA SER A 124 15.76 11.93 4.82
C SER A 124 14.32 12.36 5.18
N ASP A 125 13.32 11.50 5.00
CA ASP A 125 12.01 11.67 5.68
C ASP A 125 11.39 10.36 6.18
N VAL A 126 12.06 9.21 5.97
CA VAL A 126 11.67 7.91 6.56
C VAL A 126 12.65 7.52 7.66
N THR A 127 12.96 8.47 8.55
CA THR A 127 13.43 8.08 9.88
C THR A 127 12.16 7.79 10.66
N VAL A 128 11.83 6.51 10.81
CA VAL A 128 10.82 6.05 11.78
C VAL A 128 11.32 6.52 13.15
N SER A 129 10.84 7.67 13.60
CA SER A 129 11.06 8.17 14.96
C SER A 129 10.13 7.46 15.94
#